data_AF-A0A7Y3E2B7-F1
#
_entry.id   AF-A0A7Y3E2B7-F1
#
_cell.length_a   1.000
_cell.length_b   1.000
_cell.length_c   1.000
_cell.angle_alpha   90.00
_cell.angle_beta   90.00
_cell.angle_gamma   90.00
#
_symmetry.space_group_name_H-M   'P 1'
#
loop_
_entity.id
_entity.type
_entity.pdbx_description
1 polymer ?
#
loop_
_entity_poly.entity_id
_entity_poly.type
_entity_poly.pdbx_seq_one_letter_code
_entity_poly.pdbx_strand_id
1 'polypeptide(L)'
;MNRIRTGNQRGFTLVELLIGLTIMSVVGLIANTSFRNFRERTILNRAAQVVAADAAMTRTYAIRNRANVSLVADESNQRYEIRDAAGNVLKTRWFDAESDIRLGSLDIVNTGDSLTFNSRGMLVSAFGIIDIGTDSGSKRVIVNGLGRHRVINN
;
A
#
# COMPACT_ATOMS: atom_id res chain seq x y z
N MET A 1 56.74 -39.29 -25.13
CA MET A 1 55.87 -38.61 -26.12
C MET A 1 54.53 -38.29 -25.47
N ASN A 2 54.21 -37.02 -25.24
CA ASN A 2 52.97 -36.59 -24.58
C ASN A 2 52.00 -36.06 -25.65
N ARG A 3 50.88 -36.77 -25.89
CA ARG A 3 49.84 -36.31 -26.83
C ARG A 3 48.96 -35.27 -26.15
N ILE A 4 49.06 -34.02 -26.59
CA ILE A 4 48.11 -32.95 -26.22
C ILE A 4 46.77 -33.30 -26.86
N ARG A 5 45.77 -33.66 -26.03
CA ARG A 5 44.38 -33.83 -26.47
C ARG A 5 43.80 -32.44 -26.67
N THR A 6 43.65 -32.00 -27.91
CA THR A 6 42.83 -30.84 -28.27
C THR A 6 41.38 -31.19 -27.98
N GLY A 7 40.86 -30.69 -26.85
CA GLY A 7 39.44 -30.78 -26.52
C GLY A 7 38.60 -30.15 -27.63
N ASN A 8 37.58 -30.86 -28.07
CA ASN A 8 36.69 -30.45 -29.15
C ASN A 8 35.91 -29.19 -28.73
N GLN A 9 36.41 -28.00 -29.07
CA GLN A 9 35.75 -26.72 -28.82
C GLN A 9 34.54 -26.61 -29.75
N ARG A 10 33.36 -27.02 -29.26
CA ARG A 10 32.09 -26.83 -29.97
C ARG A 10 31.61 -25.40 -29.73
N GLY A 11 31.51 -24.61 -30.80
CA GLY A 11 30.89 -23.29 -30.79
C GLY A 11 29.36 -23.38 -30.89
N PHE A 12 28.68 -22.31 -30.49
CA PHE A 12 27.23 -22.15 -30.67
C PHE A 12 26.87 -22.01 -32.15
N THR A 13 25.78 -22.65 -32.58
CA THR A 13 25.26 -22.45 -33.94
C THR A 13 24.43 -21.17 -34.02
N LEU A 14 24.34 -20.58 -35.21
CA LEU A 14 23.52 -19.38 -35.45
C LEU A 14 22.03 -19.66 -35.12
N VAL A 15 21.56 -20.86 -35.45
CA VAL A 15 20.20 -21.32 -35.13
C VAL A 15 19.99 -21.41 -33.62
N GLU A 16 20.96 -21.94 -32.88
CA GLU A 16 20.88 -22.07 -31.42
C GLU A 16 20.86 -20.70 -30.72
N LEU A 17 21.61 -19.73 -31.25
CA LEU A 17 21.55 -18.34 -30.79
C LEU A 17 20.17 -17.72 -31.05
N LEU A 18 19.61 -17.91 -32.25
CA LEU A 18 18.28 -17.39 -32.59
C LEU A 18 17.18 -18.02 -31.73
N ILE A 19 17.23 -19.33 -31.50
CA ILE A 19 16.29 -20.03 -30.61
C ILE A 19 16.44 -19.50 -29.18
N GLY A 20 17.68 -19.34 -28.69
CA GLY A 20 17.96 -18.79 -27.36
C GLY A 20 17.40 -17.37 -27.17
N LEU A 21 17.61 -16.48 -28.14
CA LEU A 21 17.05 -15.12 -28.11
C LEU A 21 15.53 -15.12 -28.16
N THR A 22 14.92 -16.03 -28.93
CA THR A 22 13.46 -16.18 -29.02
C THR A 22 12.87 -16.65 -27.69
N ILE A 23 13.51 -17.61 -27.02
CA ILE A 23 13.06 -18.07 -25.69
C ILE A 23 13.22 -16.94 -24.66
N MET A 24 14.37 -16.24 -24.67
CA MET A 24 14.63 -15.10 -23.78
C MET A 24 13.60 -13.97 -23.94
N SER A 25 13.20 -13.64 -25.17
CA SER A 25 12.22 -12.58 -25.41
C SER A 25 10.83 -12.96 -24.89
N VAL A 26 10.39 -14.20 -25.10
CA VAL A 26 9.12 -14.71 -24.56
C VAL A 26 9.12 -14.70 -23.03
N VAL A 27 10.20 -15.17 -22.40
CA VAL A 27 10.35 -15.13 -20.94
C VAL A 27 10.34 -13.69 -20.41
N GLY A 28 11.01 -12.77 -21.09
CA GLY A 28 11.04 -11.35 -20.73
C GLY A 28 9.64 -10.70 -20.70
N LEU A 29 8.78 -11.04 -21.67
CA LEU A 29 7.40 -10.53 -21.71
C LEU A 29 6.57 -11.03 -20.52
N ILE A 30 6.70 -12.32 -20.15
CA ILE A 30 6.00 -12.91 -19.00
C ILE A 30 6.50 -12.29 -17.68
N ALA A 31 7.82 -12.09 -17.57
CA ALA A 31 8.42 -11.51 -16.37
C ALA A 31 7.93 -10.07 -16.10
N ASN A 32 7.76 -9.25 -17.14
CA ASN A 32 7.33 -7.86 -17.01
C ASN A 32 5.93 -7.73 -16.38
N THR A 33 4.95 -8.54 -16.78
CA THR A 33 3.58 -8.47 -16.22
C THR A 33 3.54 -9.00 -14.79
N SER A 34 4.26 -10.09 -14.51
CA SER A 34 4.35 -10.68 -13.17
C SER A 34 4.95 -9.71 -12.14
N PHE A 35 6.05 -9.03 -12.51
CA PHE A 35 6.74 -8.11 -11.61
C PHE A 35 5.90 -6.87 -11.27
N ARG A 36 5.14 -6.33 -12.24
CA ARG A 36 4.21 -5.22 -12.00
C ARG A 36 3.15 -5.59 -10.96
N ASN A 37 2.49 -6.73 -11.13
CA ASN A 37 1.46 -7.19 -10.20
C ASN A 37 2.00 -7.44 -8.78
N PHE A 38 3.21 -7.98 -8.67
CA PHE A 38 3.84 -8.21 -7.36
C PHE A 38 4.18 -6.90 -6.64
N ARG A 39 4.74 -5.92 -7.35
CA ARG A 39 5.07 -4.60 -6.79
C ARG A 39 3.83 -3.88 -6.29
N GLU A 40 2.79 -3.83 -7.11
CA GLU A 40 1.53 -3.17 -6.75
C GLU A 40 0.89 -3.77 -5.49
N ARG A 41 0.82 -5.10 -5.40
CA ARG A 41 0.33 -5.79 -4.18
C ARG A 41 1.16 -5.45 -2.95
N THR A 42 2.47 -5.31 -3.10
CA THR A 42 3.38 -4.96 -2.01
C THR A 42 3.15 -3.52 -1.54
N ILE A 43 2.99 -2.57 -2.48
CA ILE A 43 2.66 -1.18 -2.20
C ILE A 43 1.31 -1.10 -1.47
N LEU A 44 0.28 -1.75 -2.01
CA LEU A 44 -1.06 -1.76 -1.43
C LEU A 44 -1.09 -2.36 -0.02
N ASN A 45 -0.37 -3.47 0.22
CA ASN A 45 -0.25 -4.03 1.56
C ASN A 45 0.46 -3.07 2.52
N ARG A 46 1.54 -2.41 2.08
CA ARG A 46 2.27 -1.43 2.90
C ARG A 46 1.38 -0.22 3.22
N ALA A 47 0.66 0.29 2.24
CA ALA A 47 -0.30 1.37 2.41
C ALA A 47 -1.35 1.02 3.46
N ALA A 48 -1.95 -0.17 3.37
CA ALA A 48 -2.97 -0.62 4.32
C ALA A 48 -2.44 -0.67 5.77
N GLN A 49 -1.19 -1.14 5.95
CA GLN A 49 -0.55 -1.15 7.27
C GLN A 49 -0.25 0.25 7.79
N VAL A 50 0.17 1.17 6.92
CA VAL A 50 0.40 2.58 7.28
C VAL A 50 -0.90 3.25 7.70
N VAL A 51 -1.98 3.06 6.94
CA VAL A 51 -3.33 3.56 7.27
C VAL A 51 -3.81 3.01 8.61
N ALA A 52 -3.66 1.71 8.83
CA ALA A 52 -4.04 1.08 10.10
C ALA A 52 -3.22 1.62 11.30
N ALA A 53 -1.92 1.83 11.10
CA ALA A 53 -1.05 2.43 12.10
C ALA A 53 -1.43 3.88 12.40
N ASP A 54 -1.76 4.67 11.38
CA ASP A 54 -2.17 6.08 11.53
C ASP A 54 -3.57 6.19 12.19
N ALA A 55 -4.48 5.24 11.96
CA ALA A 55 -5.72 5.14 12.72
C ALA A 55 -5.47 4.85 14.22
N ALA A 56 -4.54 3.93 14.53
CA ALA A 56 -4.13 3.66 15.92
C ALA A 56 -3.40 4.85 16.57
N MET A 57 -2.65 5.62 15.77
CA MET A 57 -1.98 6.85 16.20
C MET A 57 -3.00 7.94 16.52
N THR A 58 -4.03 8.11 15.69
CA THR A 58 -5.16 9.02 15.92
C THR A 58 -5.83 8.72 17.26
N ARG A 59 -6.11 7.44 17.55
CA ARG A 59 -6.61 6.99 18.84
C ARG A 59 -5.68 7.38 20.00
N THR A 60 -4.38 7.19 19.81
CA THR A 60 -3.37 7.52 20.83
C THR A 60 -3.34 9.02 21.13
N TYR A 61 -3.45 9.87 20.10
CA TYR A 61 -3.58 11.31 20.28
C TYR A 61 -4.83 11.70 21.05
N ALA A 62 -5.98 11.08 20.75
CA ALA A 62 -7.23 11.35 21.47
C ALA A 62 -7.11 11.07 22.97
N ILE A 63 -6.51 9.92 23.32
CA ILE A 63 -6.27 9.54 24.72
C ILE A 63 -5.29 10.51 25.40
N ARG A 64 -4.16 10.81 24.74
CA ARG A 64 -3.12 11.68 25.31
C ARG A 64 -3.61 13.10 25.54
N ASN A 65 -4.36 13.65 24.58
CA ASN A 65 -4.87 15.02 24.63
C ASN A 65 -6.16 15.14 25.44
N ARG A 66 -6.74 14.00 25.89
CA ARG A 66 -8.04 13.93 26.57
C ARG A 66 -9.15 14.65 25.81
N ALA A 67 -9.10 14.62 24.49
CA ALA A 67 -10.00 15.33 23.60
C ALA A 67 -10.30 14.49 22.36
N ASN A 68 -11.30 14.90 21.58
CA ASN A 68 -11.59 14.25 20.31
C ASN A 68 -10.46 14.53 19.31
N VAL A 69 -10.08 13.52 18.54
CA VAL A 69 -9.10 13.63 17.44
C VAL A 69 -9.64 12.84 16.26
N SER A 70 -9.57 13.45 15.08
CA SER A 70 -10.16 12.91 13.85
C SER A 70 -9.08 12.68 12.80
N LEU A 71 -9.14 11.54 12.12
CA LEU A 71 -8.44 11.32 10.86
C LEU A 71 -9.43 11.68 9.75
N VAL A 72 -9.12 12.71 8.95
CA VAL A 72 -10.02 13.28 7.94
C VAL A 72 -9.39 13.11 6.57
N ALA A 73 -10.08 12.45 5.65
CA ALA A 73 -9.61 12.25 4.28
C ALA A 73 -9.90 13.47 3.39
N ASP A 74 -9.03 13.63 2.41
CA ASP A 74 -9.16 14.50 1.25
C ASP A 74 -8.87 13.61 0.05
N GLU A 75 -9.94 12.95 -0.42
CA GLU A 75 -9.89 11.89 -1.43
C GLU A 75 -9.43 12.43 -2.78
N SER A 76 -9.80 13.67 -3.10
CA SER A 76 -9.41 14.36 -4.33
C SER A 76 -7.90 14.53 -4.43
N ASN A 77 -7.23 14.73 -3.29
CA ASN A 77 -5.78 14.87 -3.20
C ASN A 77 -5.09 13.61 -2.66
N GLN A 78 -5.81 12.49 -2.56
CA GLN A 78 -5.30 11.20 -2.08
C GLN A 78 -4.48 11.32 -0.78
N ARG A 79 -5.01 12.07 0.18
CA ARG A 79 -4.34 12.33 1.45
C ARG A 79 -5.32 12.28 2.61
N TYR A 80 -4.79 12.23 3.82
CA TYR A 80 -5.57 12.51 5.02
C TYR A 80 -4.75 13.26 6.07
N GLU A 81 -5.46 13.88 6.99
CA GLU A 81 -4.89 14.61 8.11
C GLU A 81 -5.44 14.09 9.43
N ILE A 82 -4.57 13.97 10.42
CA ILE A 82 -4.96 13.79 11.80
C ILE A 82 -5.13 15.19 12.40
N ARG A 83 -6.33 15.52 12.86
CA ARG A 83 -6.69 16.83 13.40
C ARG A 83 -7.18 16.73 14.84
N ASP A 84 -6.79 17.68 15.68
CA ASP A 84 -7.34 17.79 17.03
C ASP A 84 -8.76 18.38 17.04
N ALA A 85 -9.37 18.47 18.23
CA ALA A 85 -10.72 19.03 18.39
C ALA A 85 -10.85 20.51 18.00
N ALA A 86 -9.74 21.26 17.94
CA ALA A 86 -9.70 22.65 17.50
C ALA A 86 -9.45 22.78 15.99
N GLY A 87 -9.24 21.67 15.29
CA GLY A 87 -8.96 21.62 13.85
C GLY A 87 -7.47 21.78 13.49
N ASN A 88 -6.56 21.79 14.48
CA ASN A 88 -5.13 21.86 14.19
C ASN A 88 -4.64 20.54 13.62
N VAL A 89 -3.82 20.61 12.58
CA VAL A 89 -3.23 19.44 11.93
C VAL A 89 -2.07 18.91 12.78
N LEU A 90 -2.23 17.70 13.31
CA LEU A 90 -1.20 16.98 14.07
C LEU A 90 -0.28 16.17 13.15
N LYS A 91 -0.79 15.71 12.01
CA LYS A 91 -0.05 14.94 11.01
C LYS A 91 -0.77 14.95 9.67
N THR A 92 -0.03 15.01 8.57
CA THR A 92 -0.55 14.82 7.21
C THR A 92 0.10 13.59 6.58
N ARG A 93 -0.68 12.85 5.79
CA ARG A 93 -0.22 11.71 5.01
C ARG A 93 -0.64 11.86 3.56
N TRP A 94 0.32 11.74 2.65
CA TRP A 94 0.13 11.81 1.20
C TRP A 94 0.29 10.44 0.56
N PHE A 95 -0.56 10.15 -0.42
CA PHE A 95 -0.51 8.96 -1.29
C PHE A 95 -0.66 9.32 -2.78
N ASP A 96 -0.32 10.55 -3.13
CA ASP A 96 -0.36 11.08 -4.51
C ASP A 96 0.78 10.53 -5.39
N ALA A 97 0.91 11.07 -6.60
CA ALA A 97 1.88 10.61 -7.59
C ALA A 97 3.34 10.85 -7.16
N GLU A 98 3.56 11.85 -6.30
CA GLU A 98 4.86 12.26 -5.76
C GLU A 98 5.26 11.46 -4.52
N SER A 99 4.33 10.72 -3.91
CA SER A 99 4.57 9.93 -2.69
C SER A 99 5.27 8.58 -2.95
N ASP A 100 6.04 8.13 -1.96
CA ASP A 100 6.68 6.80 -1.96
C ASP A 100 5.66 5.63 -2.02
N ILE A 101 4.44 5.88 -1.53
CA ILE A 101 3.35 4.92 -1.48
C ILE A 101 2.18 5.57 -2.21
N ARG A 102 2.12 5.37 -3.52
CA ARG A 102 1.03 5.89 -4.34
C ARG A 102 -0.21 5.01 -4.21
N LEU A 103 -1.37 5.66 -4.10
CA LEU A 103 -2.68 5.02 -4.23
C LEU A 103 -3.38 5.49 -5.53
N GLY A 104 -4.30 4.66 -6.01
CA GLY A 104 -5.28 5.03 -7.05
C GLY A 104 -6.60 5.51 -6.44
N SER A 105 -6.96 5.03 -5.25
CA SER A 105 -8.12 5.50 -4.48
C SER A 105 -7.87 5.48 -2.98
N LEU A 106 -8.51 6.41 -2.28
CA LEU A 106 -8.58 6.52 -0.83
C LEU A 106 -9.99 7.02 -0.50
N ASP A 107 -10.68 6.31 0.38
CA ASP A 107 -12.03 6.66 0.85
C ASP A 107 -12.16 6.30 2.33
N ILE A 108 -12.71 7.22 3.13
CA ILE A 108 -13.17 6.92 4.48
C ILE A 108 -14.69 6.89 4.45
N VAL A 109 -15.25 5.67 4.47
CA VAL A 109 -16.69 5.39 4.23
C VAL A 109 -17.59 5.80 5.42
N ASN A 110 -17.13 6.72 6.27
CA ASN A 110 -17.84 7.26 7.41
C ASN A 110 -18.37 8.65 7.08
N THR A 111 -19.41 9.07 7.79
CA THR A 111 -19.95 10.44 7.61
C THR A 111 -18.87 11.50 7.79
N GLY A 112 -18.76 12.38 6.79
CA GLY A 112 -17.78 13.47 6.77
C GLY A 112 -16.35 13.00 6.52
N ASP A 113 -16.20 11.85 5.86
CA ASP A 113 -14.95 11.23 5.41
C ASP A 113 -13.89 11.21 6.52
N SER A 114 -14.37 10.89 7.73
CA SER A 114 -13.57 11.00 8.94
C SER A 114 -13.75 9.86 9.93
N LEU A 115 -12.65 9.53 10.58
CA LEU A 115 -12.55 8.57 11.66
C LEU A 115 -12.22 9.31 12.96
N THR A 116 -13.23 9.53 13.81
CA THR A 116 -13.07 10.30 15.06
C THR A 116 -13.01 9.40 16.29
N PHE A 117 -11.96 9.60 17.09
CA PHE A 117 -11.80 8.98 18.41
C PHE A 117 -12.07 9.98 19.52
N ASN A 118 -12.72 9.54 20.59
CA ASN A 118 -12.90 10.34 21.80
C ASN A 118 -11.73 10.20 22.78
N SER A 119 -11.77 10.98 23.88
CA SER A 119 -10.74 10.99 24.94
C SER A 119 -10.51 9.65 25.64
N ARG A 120 -11.43 8.68 25.50
CA ARG A 120 -11.31 7.31 26.02
C ARG A 120 -10.72 6.33 24.99
N GLY A 121 -10.38 6.81 23.80
CA GLY A 121 -9.88 6.00 22.70
C GLY A 121 -10.93 5.11 22.02
N MET A 122 -12.21 5.45 22.20
CA MET A 122 -13.30 4.79 21.49
C MET A 122 -13.63 5.58 20.22
N LEU A 123 -14.06 4.90 19.16
CA LEU A 123 -14.64 5.62 18.04
C LEU A 123 -15.97 6.26 18.47
N VAL A 124 -16.25 7.41 17.90
CA VAL A 124 -17.57 8.07 18.02
C VAL A 124 -18.62 7.31 17.21
N SER A 125 -18.23 6.69 16.09
CA SER A 125 -19.06 5.76 15.33
C SER A 125 -18.94 4.31 15.84
N ALA A 126 -19.90 3.45 15.49
CA ALA A 126 -19.85 2.03 15.85
C ALA A 126 -18.65 1.30 15.22
N PHE A 127 -18.30 1.69 14.00
CA PHE A 127 -17.14 1.22 13.26
C PHE A 127 -16.66 2.30 12.28
N GLY A 128 -15.41 2.18 11.87
CA GLY A 128 -14.80 2.97 10.82
C GLY A 128 -14.30 2.09 9.70
N ILE A 129 -14.46 2.53 8.45
CA ILE A 129 -13.99 1.83 7.26
C ILE A 129 -13.14 2.79 6.45
N ILE A 130 -11.94 2.35 6.09
CA ILE A 130 -11.05 3.07 5.20
C ILE A 130 -10.71 2.14 4.04
N ASP A 131 -11.13 2.51 2.84
CA ASP A 131 -10.84 1.79 1.61
C ASP A 131 -9.68 2.45 0.89
N ILE A 132 -8.75 1.63 0.44
CA ILE A 132 -7.63 2.06 -0.39
C ILE A 132 -7.48 1.14 -1.58
N GLY A 133 -7.07 1.70 -2.71
CA GLY A 133 -6.92 0.95 -3.94
C GLY A 133 -5.73 1.40 -4.76
N THR A 134 -5.25 0.50 -5.61
CA THR A 134 -4.45 0.82 -6.80
C THR A 134 -5.14 0.21 -8.01
N ASP A 135 -4.62 0.44 -9.22
CA ASP A 135 -5.17 -0.16 -10.46
C ASP A 135 -5.18 -1.71 -10.43
N SER A 136 -4.43 -2.32 -9.51
CA SER A 136 -4.28 -3.77 -9.39
C SER A 136 -5.19 -4.43 -8.35
N GLY A 137 -5.88 -3.65 -7.52
CA GLY A 137 -6.75 -4.16 -6.46
C GLY A 137 -6.88 -3.21 -5.26
N SER A 138 -7.62 -3.64 -4.25
CA SER A 138 -7.96 -2.83 -3.09
C SER A 138 -7.83 -3.56 -1.76
N LYS A 139 -7.72 -2.77 -0.70
CA LYS A 139 -7.69 -3.21 0.69
C LYS A 139 -8.64 -2.36 1.50
N ARG A 140 -9.14 -2.94 2.58
CA ARG A 140 -10.01 -2.27 3.53
C ARG A 140 -9.43 -2.37 4.93
N VAL A 141 -9.35 -1.24 5.61
CA VAL A 141 -9.02 -1.14 7.03
C VAL A 141 -10.31 -0.91 7.80
N ILE A 142 -10.65 -1.84 8.68
CA ILE A 142 -11.84 -1.75 9.54
C ILE A 142 -11.37 -1.46 10.96
N VAL A 143 -11.97 -0.46 11.60
CA VAL A 143 -11.74 -0.13 13.01
C VAL A 143 -13.05 -0.27 13.77
N ASN A 144 -13.08 -1.04 14.86
CA ASN A 144 -14.30 -1.19 15.67
C ASN A 144 -14.44 -0.09 16.73
N GLY A 145 -15.61 0.04 17.37
CA GLY A 145 -15.88 1.03 18.42
C GLY A 145 -14.85 1.13 19.57
N LEU A 146 -14.08 0.07 19.83
CA LEU A 146 -13.03 0.04 20.86
C LEU A 146 -11.66 0.53 20.35
N GLY A 147 -11.55 0.80 19.05
CA GLY A 147 -10.34 1.25 18.36
C GLY A 147 -9.41 0.13 17.89
N ARG A 148 -9.87 -1.13 17.89
CA ARG A 148 -9.11 -2.25 17.31
C ARG A 148 -9.28 -2.23 15.79
N HIS A 149 -8.16 -2.25 15.07
CA HIS A 149 -8.15 -2.29 13.61
C HIS A 149 -7.89 -3.70 13.05
N ARG A 150 -8.35 -3.94 11.82
CA ARG A 150 -8.03 -5.12 11.01
C ARG A 150 -7.95 -4.72 9.54
N VAL A 151 -6.95 -5.25 8.84
CA VAL A 151 -6.81 -5.11 7.38
C VAL A 151 -7.38 -6.34 6.70
N ILE A 152 -8.20 -6.15 5.66
CA ILE A 152 -8.75 -7.21 4.80
C ILE A 152 -8.61 -6.86 3.33
N ASN A 153 -8.82 -7.84 2.45
CA ASN A 153 -9.03 -7.57 1.02
C ASN A 153 -10.41 -6.96 0.83
N ASN A 154 -10.52 -6.02 -0.11
CA ASN A 154 -11.78 -5.41 -0.54
C ASN A 154 -12.10 -5.88 -1.95
#